data_AF-A0A5B7J005-F1
#
_entry.id   AF-A0A5B7J005-F1
#
_cell.length_a   1.000
_cell.length_b   1.000
_cell.length_c   1.000
_cell.angle_alpha   90.00
_cell.angle_beta   90.00
_cell.angle_gamma   90.00
#
_symmetry.space_group_name_H-M   'P 1'
#
loop_
_entity.id
_entity.type
_entity.pdbx_description
1 polymer ?
#
loop_
_entity_poly.entity_id
_entity_poly.type
_entity_poly.pdbx_seq_one_letter_code
_entity_poly.pdbx_strand_id
1 'polypeptide(L)' 'MPGIITDIIISLDDRFLYFSNWAHGDIRQYDITDPKHPKLTGQIFLGGSIVKGGGVKVIHDVEMKKDIADHKSSM' A
#
# COMPACT_ATOMS: atom_id res chain seq x y z
N MET A 1 -4.72 13.47 -0.86
CA MET A 1 -4.68 13.28 -2.33
C MET A 1 -5.61 12.13 -2.68
N PRO A 2 -6.42 12.21 -3.74
CA PRO A 2 -7.17 11.04 -4.21
C PRO A 2 -6.19 9.96 -4.69
N GLY A 3 -6.43 8.71 -4.31
CA GLY A 3 -5.70 7.58 -4.88
C GLY A 3 -6.20 7.30 -6.29
N ILE A 4 -5.29 7.09 -7.23
CA ILE A 4 -5.65 6.66 -8.59
C ILE A 4 -5.29 5.19 -8.68
N ILE A 5 -6.28 4.33 -8.47
CA ILE A 5 -6.12 2.89 -8.64
C ILE A 5 -6.10 2.61 -10.14
N THR A 6 -4.98 2.11 -10.65
CA THR A 6 -4.83 1.79 -12.08
C THR A 6 -5.06 0.32 -12.36
N ASP A 7 -4.60 -0.53 -11.45
CA ASP A 7 -4.55 -1.98 -11.66
C ASP A 7 -4.93 -2.72 -10.38
N ILE A 8 -5.60 -3.86 -10.58
CA ILE A 8 -6.01 -4.79 -9.53
C ILE A 8 -5.61 -6.19 -9.97
N ILE A 9 -4.94 -6.94 -9.09
CA ILE A 9 -4.51 -8.31 -9.33
C ILE A 9 -4.82 -9.14 -8.08
N ILE A 10 -5.33 -10.34 -8.29
CA ILE A 10 -5.57 -11.33 -7.23
C ILE A 10 -4.49 -12.41 -7.32
N SER A 11 -3.98 -12.86 -6.18
CA SER A 11 -3.05 -13.97 -6.13
C SER A 11 -3.71 -15.25 -6.63
N LEU A 12 -2.92 -16.17 -7.18
CA LEU A 12 -3.44 -17.40 -7.77
C LEU A 12 -4.16 -18.31 -6.74
N ASP A 13 -3.87 -18.14 -5.45
CA ASP A 13 -4.50 -18.85 -4.34
C ASP A 13 -5.74 -18.12 -3.76
N ASP A 14 -6.22 -17.04 -4.39
CA ASP A 14 -7.37 -16.22 -3.97
C ASP A 14 -7.26 -15.62 -2.55
N ARG A 15 -6.05 -15.55 -2.00
CA ARG A 15 -5.82 -15.06 -0.63
C ARG A 15 -5.37 -13.62 -0.56
N PHE A 16 -4.76 -13.09 -1.61
CA PHE A 16 -4.21 -11.74 -1.60
C PHE A 16 -4.72 -10.90 -2.76
N LEU A 17 -5.10 -9.68 -2.44
CA LEU A 17 -5.46 -8.64 -3.38
C LEU A 17 -4.36 -7.59 -3.41
N TYR A 18 -3.88 -7.30 -4.62
CA TYR A 18 -2.91 -6.25 -4.88
C TYR A 18 -3.57 -5.16 -5.71
N PHE A 19 -3.31 -3.90 -5.35
CA PHE A 19 -3.63 -2.80 -6.25
C PHE A 19 -2.53 -1.76 -6.32
N SER A 20 -2.39 -1.18 -7.51
CA SER A 20 -1.46 -0.11 -7.82
C SER A 20 -2.16 1.23 -7.66
N ASN A 21 -1.65 2.08 -6.77
CA ASN A 21 -2.12 3.43 -6.59
C ASN A 21 -1.11 4.42 -7.17
N TRP A 22 -1.28 4.72 -8.45
CA TRP A 22 -0.28 5.41 -9.27
C TRP A 22 0.01 6.84 -8.79
N ALA A 23 -1.02 7.61 -8.42
CA ALA A 23 -0.84 9.00 -7.98
C ALA A 23 -0.11 9.11 -6.63
N HIS A 24 -0.41 8.19 -5.71
CA HIS A 24 0.28 8.11 -4.42
C HIS A 24 1.67 7.51 -4.59
N GLY A 25 1.82 6.59 -5.53
CA GLY A 25 3.05 5.85 -5.80
C GLY A 25 3.26 4.69 -4.84
N ASP A 26 2.18 4.04 -4.41
CA ASP A 26 2.24 2.89 -3.53
C ASP A 26 1.49 1.68 -4.09
N ILE A 27 2.03 0.49 -3.78
CA ILE A 27 1.35 -0.78 -4.00
C ILE A 27 0.91 -1.29 -2.64
N ARG A 28 -0.36 -1.69 -2.56
CA ARG A 28 -0.94 -2.24 -1.34
C ARG A 28 -1.30 -3.69 -1.54
N GLN A 29 -1.08 -4.47 -0.48
CA GLN A 29 -1.43 -5.88 -0.40
C GLN A 29 -2.46 -6.05 0.72
N TYR A 30 -3.58 -6.69 0.39
CA TYR A 30 -4.63 -7.06 1.34
C TYR A 30 -4.76 -8.57 1.38
N ASP A 31 -4.90 -9.13 2.59
CA ASP A 31 -5.40 -10.47 2.79
C ASP A 31 -6.93 -10.45 2.62
N ILE A 32 -7.42 -11.24 1.67
CA ILE A 32 -8.82 -11.40 1.28
C ILE A 32 -9.35 -12.81 1.58
N THR A 33 -8.70 -13.56 2.49
CA THR A 33 -9.21 -14.85 2.99
C THR A 33 -10.66 -14.73 3.50
N ASP A 34 -11.04 -13.58 4.09
CA ASP A 34 -12.43 -13.17 4.26
C ASP A 34 -12.73 -11.95 3.35
N PRO A 35 -13.37 -12.15 2.19
CA PRO A 35 -13.64 -11.07 1.23
C PRO A 35 -14.49 -9.93 1.77
N LYS A 36 -15.27 -10.15 2.85
CA LYS A 36 -16.09 -9.10 3.48
C LYS A 36 -15.28 -8.19 4.39
N HIS A 37 -14.12 -8.64 4.83
CA HIS A 37 -13.24 -7.89 5.73
C HIS A 37 -11.77 -7.95 5.26
N PRO A 38 -11.43 -7.33 4.11
CA PRO A 38 -10.05 -7.27 3.63
C PRO A 38 -9.13 -6.61 4.66
N LYS A 39 -7.96 -7.22 4.90
CA LYS A 39 -6.98 -6.71 5.87
C LYS A 39 -5.71 -6.26 5.17
N LEU A 40 -5.32 -5.01 5.35
CA LEU A 40 -4.04 -4.51 4.83
C LEU A 40 -2.88 -5.26 5.51
N THR A 41 -2.09 -6.01 4.74
CA THR A 41 -0.93 -6.77 5.24
C THR A 41 0.40 -6.17 4.82
N GLY A 42 0.41 -5.37 3.75
CA GLY A 42 1.63 -4.78 3.22
C GLY A 42 1.38 -3.53 2.40
N GLN A 43 2.33 -2.60 2.46
CA GLN A 43 2.34 -1.40 1.65
C GLN A 43 3.78 -1.08 1.28
N ILE A 44 4.03 -0.85 -0.01
CA ILE A 44 5.35 -0.49 -0.51
C ILE A 44 5.21 0.77 -1.35
N PHE A 45 6.03 1.77 -1.02
CA PHE A 45 6.15 3.00 -1.80
C PHE A 45 7.19 2.82 -2.90
N LEU A 46 6.76 3.03 -4.14
CA LEU A 46 7.53 2.91 -5.37
C LEU A 46 7.28 4.17 -6.22
N GLY A 47 7.95 5.26 -5.86
CA GLY A 47 7.82 6.54 -6.58
C GLY A 47 6.55 7.31 -6.23
N GLY A 48 6.03 8.08 -7.20
CA GLY A 48 4.85 8.93 -7.04
C GLY A 48 5.05 10.11 -6.09
N SER A 49 3.94 10.61 -5.54
CA SER A 49 3.95 11.84 -4.74
C SER A 49 4.41 11.62 -3.30
N ILE A 50 4.26 10.41 -2.75
CA ILE A 50 4.45 10.13 -1.31
C ILE A 50 5.85 9.55 -1.00
N VAL A 51 6.83 9.76 -1.88
CA VAL A 51 8.21 9.31 -1.65
C VAL A 51 8.87 10.00 -0.46
N LYS A 52 9.68 9.25 0.31
CA LYS A 52 10.53 9.85 1.35
C LYS A 52 11.50 10.85 0.72
N GLY A 53 11.47 12.09 1.20
CA GLY A 53 12.28 13.20 0.66
C GLY A 53 11.65 13.98 -0.50
N GLY A 54 10.42 13.63 -0.91
CA GLY A 54 9.66 14.38 -1.91
C GLY A 54 9.04 15.67 -1.36
N GLY A 55 8.44 16.47 -2.25
CA GLY A 55 7.80 17.75 -1.90
C GLY A 55 6.45 17.63 -1.17
N VAL A 56 5.95 16.40 -0.93
CA VAL A 56 4.67 16.15 -0.27
C VAL A 56 4.92 15.34 1.00
N LYS A 57 4.43 15.84 2.14
CA LYS A 57 4.52 15.20 3.45
C LYS A 57 3.15 14.71 3.88
N VAL A 58 3.03 13.42 4.20
CA VAL A 58 1.80 12.85 4.77
C VAL A 58 1.66 13.34 6.20
N ILE A 59 0.60 14.11 6.46
CA ILE A 59 0.28 14.69 7.78
C ILE A 59 -0.69 13.81 8.59
N HIS A 60 -1.49 13.00 7.90
CA HIS A 60 -2.48 12.11 8.51
C HIS A 60 -2.66 10.90 7.61
N ASP A 61 -2.45 9.71 8.17
CA ASP A 61 -2.69 8.43 7.51
C ASP A 61 -3.54 7.57 8.46
N VAL A 62 -4.79 7.35 8.07
CA VAL A 62 -5.75 6.54 8.86
C VAL A 62 -5.50 5.04 8.61
N GLU A 63 -4.83 4.71 7.51
CA GLU A 63 -4.70 3.34 6.99
C GLU A 63 -3.41 2.68 7.49
N MET A 64 -2.39 3.47 7.80
CA MET A 64 -1.11 2.96 8.26
C MET A 64 -1.06 2.80 9.79
N LYS A 65 -1.15 1.55 10.28
CA LYS A 65 -0.62 1.20 11.61
C LYS A 65 0.91 1.07 11.50
N LYS A 66 1.61 1.68 12.47
CA LYS A 66 3.09 1.86 12.51
C LYS A 66 3.95 0.60 12.43
N ASP A 67 3.38 -0.59 12.33
CA ASP A 67 4.09 -1.85 12.55
C ASP A 67 4.96 -2.32 11.36
N ILE A 68 4.88 -1.65 10.19
CA ILE A 68 5.59 -2.08 8.96
C ILE A 68 6.83 -1.21 8.65
N ALA A 69 7.01 -0.09 9.36
CA ALA A 69 8.11 0.86 9.07
C ALA A 69 9.52 0.33 9.41
N ASP A 70 9.64 -0.74 10.21
CA ASP A 70 10.92 -1.19 10.77
C ASP A 70 11.67 -2.24 9.92
N HIS A 71 11.11 -2.73 8.81
CA HIS A 71 11.75 -3.80 8.01
C HIS A 71 12.66 -3.32 6.86
N LYS A 72 13.01 -2.02 6.79
CA LYS A 72 13.91 -1.50 5.73
C LYS A 72 15.13 -0.75 6.27
N SER A 73 15.75 -1.27 7.32
CA SER A 73 17.13 -0.92 7.73
C SER A 73 18.02 -2.16 7.72
N SER A 74 18.13 -2.84 6.58
CA SER A 74 19.26 -3.75 6.29
C SER A 74 19.27 -4.15 4.82
N MET A 75 19.70 -3.24 3.95
CA MET A 75 20.48 -3.57 2.75
C MET A 75 21.13 -2.30 2.19
#